data_AF-A0A0L8IHU0-F1
#
_entry.id   AF-A0A0L8IHU0-F1
#
_cell.length_a   1.000
_cell.length_b   1.000
_cell.length_c   1.000
_cell.angle_alpha   90.00
_cell.angle_beta   90.00
_cell.angle_gamma   90.00
#
_symmetry.space_group_name_H-M   'P 1'
#
loop_
_entity.id
_entity.type
_entity.pdbx_description
1 polymer ?
#
loop_
_entity_poly.entity_id
_entity_poly.type
_entity_poly.pdbx_seq_one_letter_code
_entity_poly.pdbx_strand_id
1 'polypeptide(L)'
;CGSIQPSDKLLAINDIRMEPCCADEAANLLETADDIIVLKLRRDDPYGDEDSEDCVTYTVELQKRGGILGITISGTDNPMDPITISGLTEGGLAERDA
;
A
#
# COMPACT_ATOMS: atom_id res chain seq x y z
N CYS A 1 -1.14 16.01 4.51
CA CYS A 1 -1.92 14.96 5.20
C CYS A 1 -2.52 14.04 4.15
N GLY A 2 -1.66 13.32 3.43
CA GLY A 2 -2.04 12.24 2.52
C GLY A 2 -1.03 11.09 2.56
N SER A 3 -0.04 11.19 3.46
CA SER A 3 1.13 10.33 3.39
C SER A 3 0.81 8.90 3.77
N ILE A 4 1.39 7.98 3.03
CA ILE A 4 1.42 6.57 3.38
C ILE A 4 2.04 6.47 4.78
N GLN A 5 1.50 5.59 5.61
CA GLN A 5 1.96 5.30 6.95
C GLN A 5 2.16 3.80 7.12
N PRO A 6 3.10 3.39 8.00
CA PRO A 6 3.15 2.02 8.46
C PRO A 6 1.80 1.62 9.09
N SER A 7 1.37 0.40 8.82
CA SER A 7 0.07 -0.20 9.18
C SER A 7 -1.10 0.10 8.23
N ASP A 8 -0.92 0.96 7.21
CA ASP A 8 -1.95 1.13 6.19
C ASP A 8 -2.13 -0.16 5.39
N LYS A 9 -3.38 -0.61 5.22
CA LYS A 9 -3.72 -1.82 4.47
C LYS A 9 -3.75 -1.53 2.98
N LEU A 10 -3.03 -2.30 2.19
CA LEU A 10 -2.99 -2.20 0.74
C LEU A 10 -4.15 -2.98 0.12
N LEU A 11 -5.10 -2.25 -0.48
CA LEU A 11 -6.28 -2.83 -1.11
C LEU A 11 -6.08 -3.07 -2.61
N ALA A 12 -5.33 -2.21 -3.30
CA ALA A 12 -5.05 -2.35 -4.73
C ALA A 12 -3.77 -1.64 -5.17
N ILE A 13 -3.17 -2.15 -6.26
CA ILE A 13 -2.05 -1.55 -7.00
C ILE A 13 -2.47 -1.46 -8.46
N ASN A 14 -2.47 -0.26 -9.05
CA ASN A 14 -2.81 -0.04 -10.47
C ASN A 14 -4.12 -0.73 -10.89
N ASP A 15 -5.20 -0.51 -10.11
CA ASP A 15 -6.52 -1.15 -10.28
C ASP A 15 -6.59 -2.67 -10.04
N ILE A 16 -5.46 -3.33 -9.74
CA ILE A 16 -5.41 -4.74 -9.39
C ILE A 16 -5.65 -4.88 -7.89
N ARG A 17 -6.69 -5.63 -7.51
CA ARG A 17 -7.03 -5.86 -6.10
C ARG A 17 -6.02 -6.80 -5.45
N MET A 18 -5.65 -6.50 -4.22
CA MET A 18 -4.74 -7.33 -3.43
C MET A 18 -5.42 -8.54 -2.81
N GLU A 19 -6.75 -8.66 -2.85
CA GLU A 19 -7.45 -9.85 -2.38
C GLU A 19 -8.03 -10.60 -3.59
N PRO A 20 -7.67 -11.88 -3.81
CA PRO A 20 -6.91 -12.79 -2.94
C PRO A 20 -5.40 -12.87 -3.24
N CYS A 21 -4.74 -11.79 -3.67
CA CYS A 21 -3.31 -11.80 -3.98
C CYS A 21 -2.41 -11.95 -2.75
N CYS A 22 -1.25 -12.58 -2.92
CA CYS A 22 -0.26 -12.70 -1.86
C CYS A 22 0.76 -11.54 -1.88
N ALA A 23 1.56 -11.43 -0.80
CA ALA A 23 2.62 -10.41 -0.69
C ALA A 23 3.60 -10.43 -1.88
N ASP A 24 3.99 -11.61 -2.36
CA ASP A 24 4.87 -11.76 -3.53
C ASP A 24 4.26 -11.18 -4.81
N GLU A 25 2.96 -11.39 -5.04
CA GLU A 25 2.28 -10.82 -6.21
C GLU A 25 2.22 -9.30 -6.12
N ALA A 26 1.90 -8.76 -4.95
CA ALA A 26 1.92 -7.33 -4.72
C ALA A 26 3.32 -6.73 -4.95
N ALA A 27 4.37 -7.38 -4.45
CA ALA A 27 5.75 -6.96 -4.67
C ALA A 27 6.10 -6.98 -6.17
N ASN A 28 5.73 -8.05 -6.87
CA ASN A 28 5.95 -8.17 -8.31
C ASN A 28 5.21 -7.08 -9.09
N LEU A 29 3.98 -6.72 -8.70
CA LEU A 29 3.24 -5.62 -9.33
C LEU A 29 3.92 -4.26 -9.13
N LEU A 30 4.46 -3.98 -7.95
CA LEU A 30 5.23 -2.75 -7.70
C LEU A 30 6.56 -2.71 -8.50
N GLU A 31 7.18 -3.87 -8.69
CA GLU A 31 8.43 -4.00 -9.44
C GLU A 31 8.19 -3.83 -10.95
N THR A 32 7.16 -4.50 -11.48
CA THR A 32 6.80 -4.51 -12.91
C THR A 32 6.03 -3.29 -13.36
N ALA A 33 5.44 -2.52 -12.43
CA ALA A 33 4.73 -1.31 -12.79
C ALA A 33 5.68 -0.24 -13.38
N ASP A 34 5.13 0.49 -14.35
CA ASP A 34 5.78 1.54 -15.13
C ASP A 34 6.10 2.80 -14.26
N ASP A 35 6.13 3.97 -14.89
CA ASP A 35 6.49 5.23 -14.24
C ASP A 35 5.50 5.71 -13.19
N ILE A 36 4.22 5.32 -13.26
CA ILE A 36 3.15 5.78 -12.37
C ILE A 36 2.51 4.56 -11.70
N ILE A 37 2.43 4.60 -10.37
CA ILE A 37 1.88 3.54 -9.53
C ILE A 37 0.77 4.12 -8.66
N VAL A 38 -0.44 3.62 -8.82
CA VAL A 38 -1.62 4.04 -8.05
C VAL A 38 -1.88 3.01 -6.96
N LEU A 39 -1.70 3.41 -5.71
CA LEU A 39 -1.93 2.59 -4.53
C LEU A 39 -3.24 2.97 -3.86
N LYS A 40 -4.12 2.00 -3.68
CA LYS A 40 -5.33 2.16 -2.87
C LYS A 40 -5.10 1.60 -1.48
N LEU A 41 -5.18 2.46 -0.48
CA LEU A 41 -4.87 2.16 0.91
C LEU A 41 -6.11 2.34 1.79
N ARG A 42 -6.17 1.56 2.87
CA ARG A 42 -7.17 1.69 3.93
C ARG A 42 -6.46 1.87 5.26
N ARG A 43 -6.81 2.93 5.96
CA ARG A 43 -6.40 3.17 7.33
C ARG A 43 -7.54 2.76 8.25
N ASP A 44 -7.26 1.77 9.08
CA ASP A 44 -8.18 1.37 10.13
C ASP A 44 -7.95 2.26 11.36
N ASP A 45 -9.02 2.60 12.07
CA ASP A 45 -8.89 3.28 13.34
C ASP A 45 -8.34 2.27 14.37
N PRO A 46 -7.21 2.56 15.04
CA PRO A 46 -6.62 1.62 16.00
C PRO A 46 -7.51 1.36 17.23
N TYR A 47 -8.57 2.15 17.42
CA TYR A 47 -9.56 2.00 18.49
C TYR A 47 -10.96 1.64 17.96
N GLY A 48 -11.14 1.56 16.64
CA GLY A 48 -12.39 1.17 15.98
C GLY A 48 -12.44 -0.33 15.69
N ASP A 49 -13.65 -0.86 15.55
CA ASP A 49 -13.84 -2.22 15.03
C ASP A 49 -13.48 -2.25 13.53
N GLU A 50 -13.13 -3.42 13.00
CA GLU A 50 -12.70 -3.58 11.59
C GLU A 50 -13.79 -3.22 10.57
N ASP A 51 -15.05 -3.20 11.03
CA ASP A 51 -16.27 -2.81 10.32
C ASP A 51 -16.78 -1.41 10.75
N SER A 52 -16.02 -0.65 11.54
CA SER A 52 -16.39 0.71 11.92
C SER A 52 -16.40 1.62 10.70
N GLU A 53 -17.39 2.52 10.64
CA GLU A 53 -17.51 3.55 9.60
C GLU A 53 -16.33 4.54 9.59
N ASP A 54 -15.42 4.44 10.57
CA ASP A 54 -14.23 5.26 10.75
C ASP A 54 -13.01 4.79 9.91
N CYS A 55 -13.11 3.68 9.18
CA CYS A 55 -12.06 3.27 8.25
C CYS A 55 -11.95 4.23 7.06
N VAL A 56 -10.80 4.88 6.91
CA VAL A 56 -10.56 5.83 5.81
C VAL A 56 -9.86 5.11 4.66
N THR A 57 -10.52 5.05 3.51
CA THR A 57 -9.90 4.57 2.27
C THR A 57 -9.44 5.76 1.43
N TYR A 58 -8.21 5.73 0.95
CA TYR A 58 -7.63 6.78 0.12
C TYR A 58 -6.72 6.19 -0.95
N THR A 59 -6.34 7.01 -1.92
CA THR A 59 -5.53 6.60 -3.06
C THR A 59 -4.33 7.53 -3.19
N VAL A 60 -3.16 6.94 -3.42
CA VAL A 60 -1.89 7.64 -3.58
C VAL A 60 -1.32 7.30 -4.94
N GLU A 61 -0.95 8.30 -5.71
CA GLU A 61 -0.24 8.13 -6.97
C GLU A 61 1.24 8.43 -6.75
N LEU A 62 2.08 7.42 -7.00
CA LEU A 62 3.52 7.51 -6.84
C LEU A 62 4.20 7.42 -8.21
N GLN A 63 5.04 8.40 -8.51
CA GLN A 63 5.80 8.42 -9.76
C GLN A 63 7.20 7.81 -9.57
N LYS A 64 7.35 6.51 -9.86
CA LYS A 64 8.59 5.76 -9.69
C LYS A 64 9.77 6.38 -10.46
N ARG A 65 9.53 6.94 -11.65
CA ARG A 65 10.57 7.52 -12.55
C ARG A 65 11.83 6.65 -12.67
N GLY A 66 11.66 5.33 -12.73
CA GLY A 66 12.75 4.34 -12.78
C GLY A 66 13.52 4.09 -11.46
N GLY A 67 13.13 4.73 -10.35
CA GLY A 67 13.69 4.51 -9.02
C GLY A 67 12.92 3.47 -8.19
N ILE A 68 13.21 3.40 -6.89
CA ILE A 68 12.37 2.66 -5.94
C ILE A 68 11.29 3.58 -5.38
N LEU A 69 10.10 3.05 -5.12
CA LEU A 69 9.03 3.80 -4.46
C LEU A 69 9.39 4.17 -3.01
N GLY A 70 10.25 3.37 -2.38
CA GLY A 70 10.59 3.53 -0.97
C GLY A 70 9.48 3.07 -0.03
N ILE A 71 8.69 2.07 -0.42
CA ILE A 71 7.73 1.39 0.45
C ILE A 71 8.18 -0.04 0.70
N THR A 72 7.91 -0.52 1.91
CA THR A 72 8.04 -1.92 2.27
C THR A 72 6.65 -2.45 2.59
N ILE A 73 6.23 -3.48 1.86
CA ILE A 73 4.98 -4.18 2.12
C ILE A 73 5.24 -5.42 2.98
N SER A 74 4.26 -5.81 3.77
CA SER A 74 4.22 -7.06 4.51
C SER A 74 2.86 -7.68 4.37
N GLY A 75 2.84 -8.92 3.90
CA GLY A 75 1.67 -9.77 3.89
C GLY A 75 2.11 -11.20 4.18
N THR A 76 1.15 -12.10 4.30
CA THR A 76 1.42 -13.53 4.48
C THR A 76 1.17 -14.27 3.17
N ASP A 77 1.45 -15.57 3.18
CA ASP A 77 1.06 -16.51 2.12
C ASP A 77 -0.43 -16.84 2.13
N ASN A 78 -1.16 -16.41 3.17
CA ASN A 78 -2.57 -16.64 3.32
C ASN A 78 -3.37 -15.52 2.63
N PRO A 79 -4.18 -15.81 1.60
CA PRO A 79 -4.96 -14.80 0.87
C PRO A 79 -6.06 -14.13 1.70
N MET A 80 -6.32 -14.63 2.91
CA MET A 80 -7.24 -14.03 3.86
C MET A 80 -6.59 -12.95 4.73
N ASP A 81 -5.25 -12.91 4.78
CA ASP A 81 -4.55 -11.92 5.58
C ASP A 81 -4.26 -10.68 4.72
N PRO A 82 -4.57 -9.47 5.20
CA PRO A 82 -4.38 -8.26 4.41
C PRO A 82 -2.89 -7.95 4.24
N ILE A 83 -2.53 -7.46 3.05
CA ILE A 83 -1.22 -6.87 2.80
C ILE A 83 -1.20 -5.48 3.44
N THR A 84 -0.15 -5.16 4.19
CA THR A 84 0.02 -3.90 4.90
C THR A 84 1.34 -3.24 4.54
N ILE A 85 1.44 -1.92 4.72
CA ILE A 85 2.71 -1.21 4.64
C ILE A 85 3.45 -1.40 5.96
N SER A 86 4.60 -2.06 5.95
CA SER A 86 5.41 -2.25 7.17
C SER A 86 6.46 -1.17 7.38
N GLY A 87 6.85 -0.46 6.32
CA GLY A 87 7.85 0.58 6.41
C GLY A 87 7.89 1.48 5.19
N LEU A 88 8.52 2.63 5.41
CA LEU A 88 8.84 3.61 4.37
C LEU A 88 10.35 3.86 4.42
N THR A 89 10.95 4.06 3.27
CA THR A 89 12.35 4.45 3.16
C THR A 89 12.46 5.94 3.47
N GLU A 90 13.32 6.29 4.41
CA GLU A 90 13.61 7.69 4.77
C GLU A 90 14.10 8.46 3.53
N GLY A 91 13.45 9.58 3.24
CA GLY A 91 13.69 10.40 2.04
C GLY A 91 13.19 9.77 0.74
N GLY A 92 12.51 8.62 0.81
CA GLY A 92 11.93 7.90 -0.33
C GLY A 92 10.70 8.58 -0.91
N LEU A 93 10.32 8.18 -2.13
CA LEU A 93 9.25 8.82 -2.89
C LEU A 93 7.90 8.76 -2.13
N ALA A 94 7.59 7.60 -1.54
CA ALA A 94 6.39 7.40 -0.76
C ALA A 94 6.32 8.17 0.56
N GLU A 95 7.45 8.60 1.12
CA GLU A 95 7.46 9.46 2.32
C GLU A 95 7.20 10.93 1.95
N ARG A 96 7.61 11.34 0.74
CA ARG A 96 7.64 12.75 0.33
C ARG A 96 6.43 13.18 -0.51
N ASP A 97 5.95 12.31 -1.37
CA ASP A 97 4.93 12.61 -2.39
C ASP A 97 3.55 12.00 -2.07
N ALA A 98 3.37 11.48 -0.86
CA ALA A 98 2.09 10.96 -0.39
C ALA A 98 1.31 11.99 0.45
#